data_AF-A0A2J6WXH2-F1
#
_entry.id   AF-A0A2J6WXH2-F1
#
_cell.length_a   1.000
_cell.length_b   1.000
_cell.length_c   1.000
_cell.angle_alpha   90.00
_cell.angle_beta   90.00
_cell.angle_gamma   90.00
#
_symmetry.space_group_name_H-M   'P 1'
#
loop_
_entity.id
_entity.type
_entity.pdbx_description
1 polymer ?
#
loop_
_entity_poly.entity_id
_entity_poly.type
_entity_poly.pdbx_seq_one_letter_code
_entity_poly.pdbx_strand_id
1 'polypeptide(L)'
;MGSFRSSWQQVSALLDDGVSLYRRYVGGFAVLAGMFSLPALLVTFNAIFHIERFEDASFTDLVLIVFGLFLSSHFIIPPLTRATRLEIDGETFTVGRRWPKIGRSLIALVYGGVLAIFWGIVISFISSILFSCVGVFFIVGFLLSSAVTEAFLIFFPIVIVLLLVAYGGYLMFNSTAIVAALYGVQPLLDDTIPLRKALQLSWSLLFHRFSYNTLVFCCAAAVFGMVAMIVTLTIGLLLPAPFGIQLGVEHPLFRGLSAVAWVIGLNTALPLLPIWSTLHYRQMLAERTGVRFAVRLQQS
;
A
#
# COMPACT_ATOMS: atom_id res chain seq x y z
N MET A 1 22.15 21.19 1.98
CA MET A 1 21.11 21.41 0.94
C MET A 1 21.28 20.55 -0.33
N GLY A 2 22.50 20.21 -0.78
CA GLY A 2 22.70 19.38 -1.98
C GLY A 2 22.18 17.94 -1.91
N SER A 3 22.32 17.24 -0.77
CA SER A 3 21.94 15.81 -0.64
C SER A 3 20.43 15.56 -0.59
N PHE A 4 19.64 16.51 -0.07
CA PHE A 4 18.18 16.40 -0.04
C PHE A 4 17.61 16.54 -1.44
N ARG A 5 18.08 17.53 -2.21
CA ARG A 5 17.64 17.75 -3.59
C ARG A 5 17.93 16.55 -4.48
N SER A 6 19.12 15.94 -4.35
CA SER A 6 19.46 14.74 -5.11
C SER A 6 18.61 13.53 -4.69
N SER A 7 18.33 13.38 -3.40
CA SER A 7 17.46 12.29 -2.91
C SER A 7 16.03 12.45 -3.41
N TRP A 8 15.49 13.67 -3.38
CA TRP A 8 14.16 13.99 -3.89
C TRP A 8 14.05 13.73 -5.40
N GLN A 9 15.06 14.11 -6.18
CA GLN A 9 15.11 13.83 -7.61
C GLN A 9 15.11 12.32 -7.89
N GLN A 10 15.85 11.53 -7.11
CA GLN A 10 15.84 10.06 -7.25
C GLN A 10 14.47 9.47 -6.92
N VAL A 11 13.80 9.94 -5.85
CA VAL A 11 12.47 9.43 -5.48
C VAL A 11 11.41 9.82 -6.49
N SER A 12 11.39 11.07 -6.94
CA SER A 12 10.44 11.53 -7.97
C SER A 12 10.62 10.76 -9.28
N ALA A 13 11.85 10.59 -9.76
CA ALA A 13 12.13 9.78 -10.95
C ALA A 13 11.66 8.33 -10.79
N LEU A 14 11.92 7.68 -9.65
CA LEU A 14 11.46 6.33 -9.37
C LEU A 14 9.92 6.20 -9.40
N LEU A 15 9.22 7.17 -8.82
CA LEU A 15 7.76 7.18 -8.79
C LEU A 15 7.18 7.41 -10.19
N ASP A 16 7.72 8.37 -10.93
CA ASP A 16 7.34 8.68 -12.30
C ASP A 16 7.58 7.50 -13.24
N ASP A 17 8.72 6.81 -13.11
CA ASP A 17 9.04 5.60 -13.87
C ASP A 17 7.99 4.51 -13.62
N GLY A 18 7.62 4.29 -12.36
CA GLY A 18 6.58 3.31 -12.02
C GLY A 18 5.20 3.66 -12.57
N VAL A 19 4.81 4.94 -12.54
CA VAL A 19 3.55 5.41 -13.14
C VAL A 19 3.58 5.26 -14.66
N SER A 20 4.71 5.59 -15.29
CA SER A 20 4.87 5.49 -16.75
C SER A 20 4.78 4.02 -17.21
N LEU A 21 5.41 3.10 -16.47
CA LEU A 21 5.35 1.67 -16.72
C LEU A 21 3.93 1.13 -16.54
N TYR A 22 3.26 1.53 -15.45
CA TYR A 22 1.88 1.14 -15.20
C TYR A 22 0.96 1.64 -16.32
N ARG A 23 1.08 2.92 -16.73
CA ARG A 23 0.26 3.51 -17.80
C ARG A 23 0.43 2.78 -19.13
N ARG A 24 1.66 2.36 -19.45
CA ARG A 24 1.95 1.63 -20.69
C ARG A 24 1.30 0.25 -20.73
N TYR A 25 1.19 -0.42 -19.58
CA TYR A 25 0.70 -1.80 -19.47
C TYR A 25 -0.49 -1.97 -18.53
N VAL A 26 -1.34 -0.93 -18.45
CA VAL A 26 -2.47 -0.84 -17.51
C VAL A 26 -3.36 -2.09 -17.58
N GLY A 27 -3.70 -2.53 -18.79
CA GLY A 27 -4.58 -3.67 -19.01
C GLY A 27 -3.98 -4.97 -18.47
N GLY A 28 -2.70 -5.23 -18.74
CA GLY A 28 -2.03 -6.45 -18.28
C GLY A 28 -1.86 -6.48 -16.77
N PHE A 29 -1.46 -5.36 -16.16
CA PHE A 29 -1.33 -5.27 -14.71
C PHE A 29 -2.69 -5.34 -13.99
N ALA A 30 -3.74 -4.71 -14.52
CA ALA A 30 -5.08 -4.78 -13.95
C ALA A 30 -5.68 -6.19 -14.05
N VAL A 31 -5.49 -6.89 -15.17
CA VAL A 31 -5.93 -8.28 -15.34
C VAL A 31 -5.20 -9.19 -14.34
N LEU A 32 -3.88 -9.05 -14.19
CA LEU A 32 -3.13 -9.82 -13.21
C LEU A 32 -3.57 -9.52 -11.77
N ALA A 33 -3.78 -8.25 -11.43
CA ALA A 33 -4.28 -7.88 -10.11
C ALA A 33 -5.66 -8.51 -9.86
N GLY A 34 -6.58 -8.39 -10.80
CA GLY A 34 -7.92 -8.99 -10.70
C GLY A 34 -7.89 -10.52 -10.58
N MET A 35 -7.13 -11.21 -11.44
CA MET A 35 -7.05 -12.67 -11.41
C MET A 35 -6.55 -13.22 -10.07
N PHE A 36 -5.58 -12.54 -9.45
CA PHE A 36 -4.96 -13.00 -8.20
C PHE A 36 -5.65 -12.46 -6.94
N SER A 37 -6.37 -11.35 -7.03
CA SER A 37 -7.17 -10.83 -5.94
C SER A 37 -8.53 -11.54 -5.82
N LEU A 38 -9.08 -12.02 -6.94
CA LEU A 38 -10.41 -12.62 -7.05
C LEU A 38 -10.74 -13.67 -5.96
N PRO A 39 -9.90 -14.68 -5.67
CA PRO A 39 -10.24 -15.68 -4.65
C PRO A 39 -10.45 -15.08 -3.26
N ALA A 40 -9.57 -14.14 -2.88
CA ALA A 40 -9.68 -13.47 -1.59
C ALA A 40 -10.86 -12.50 -1.55
N LEU A 41 -11.09 -11.76 -2.64
CA LEU A 41 -12.25 -10.88 -2.78
C LEU A 41 -13.57 -11.64 -2.73
N LEU A 42 -13.67 -12.83 -3.35
CA LEU A 42 -14.87 -13.67 -3.27
C LEU A 42 -15.20 -14.05 -1.83
N VAL A 43 -14.19 -14.43 -1.03
CA VAL A 43 -14.39 -14.73 0.40
C VAL A 43 -14.81 -13.48 1.16
N THR A 44 -14.15 -12.35 0.94
CA THR A 44 -14.48 -11.07 1.58
C THR A 44 -15.90 -10.63 1.27
N PHE A 45 -16.31 -10.64 0.00
CA PHE A 45 -17.65 -10.19 -0.38
C PHE A 45 -18.72 -11.17 0.06
N ASN A 46 -18.46 -12.48 0.04
CA ASN A 46 -19.39 -13.44 0.59
C ASN A 46 -19.66 -13.16 2.08
N ALA A 47 -18.61 -12.91 2.86
CA ALA A 47 -18.76 -12.49 4.26
C ALA A 47 -19.53 -11.17 4.41
N ILE A 48 -19.24 -10.15 3.59
CA ILE A 48 -19.97 -8.87 3.61
C ILE A 48 -21.46 -9.05 3.26
N PHE A 49 -21.78 -9.88 2.27
CA PHE A 49 -23.16 -10.13 1.86
C PHE A 49 -23.93 -11.00 2.84
N HIS A 50 -23.24 -11.82 3.64
CA HIS A 50 -23.86 -12.60 4.70
C HIS A 50 -24.33 -11.74 5.88
N ILE A 51 -23.67 -10.59 6.10
CA ILE A 51 -24.00 -9.66 7.18
C ILE A 51 -25.20 -8.78 6.76
N GLU A 52 -26.38 -9.02 7.33
CA GLU A 52 -27.56 -8.16 7.10
C GLU A 52 -27.39 -6.79 7.77
N ARG A 53 -26.90 -6.73 9.01
CA ARG A 53 -26.54 -5.49 9.70
C ARG A 53 -25.15 -5.61 10.30
N PHE A 54 -24.33 -4.55 10.15
CA PHE A 54 -22.97 -4.53 10.68
C PHE A 54 -22.90 -4.72 12.21
N GLU A 55 -23.95 -4.33 12.93
CA GLU A 55 -24.07 -4.53 14.37
C GLU A 55 -24.21 -6.01 14.76
N ASP A 56 -24.73 -6.83 13.85
CA ASP A 56 -24.93 -8.28 14.03
C ASP A 56 -23.73 -9.10 13.54
N ALA A 57 -22.68 -8.44 13.03
CA ALA A 57 -21.51 -9.12 12.49
C ALA A 57 -20.78 -9.91 13.60
N SER A 58 -20.61 -11.21 13.39
CA SER A 58 -19.83 -12.02 14.33
C SER A 58 -18.35 -11.65 14.27
N PHE A 59 -17.61 -11.95 15.34
CA PHE A 59 -16.15 -11.81 15.32
C PHE A 59 -15.52 -12.59 14.16
N THR A 60 -16.06 -13.75 13.82
CA THR A 60 -15.60 -14.57 12.68
C THR A 60 -15.79 -13.84 11.35
N ASP A 61 -16.92 -13.16 11.15
CA ASP A 61 -17.18 -12.41 9.91
C ASP A 61 -16.21 -11.24 9.78
N LEU A 62 -15.97 -10.51 10.87
CA LEU A 62 -15.00 -9.41 10.90
C LEU A 62 -13.59 -9.91 10.58
N VAL A 63 -13.17 -11.04 11.17
CA VAL A 63 -11.87 -11.66 10.89
C VAL A 63 -11.77 -12.10 9.43
N LEU A 64 -12.82 -12.71 8.86
CA LEU A 64 -12.84 -13.12 7.45
C LEU A 64 -12.72 -11.93 6.49
N ILE A 65 -13.41 -10.83 6.78
CA ILE A 65 -13.33 -9.61 5.98
C ILE A 65 -11.91 -9.04 6.03
N VAL A 66 -11.36 -8.84 7.23
CA VAL A 66 -10.01 -8.28 7.42
C VAL A 66 -8.96 -9.18 6.78
N PHE A 67 -9.03 -10.49 7.03
CA PHE A 67 -8.06 -11.45 6.50
C PHE A 67 -8.18 -11.61 4.98
N GLY A 68 -9.40 -11.58 4.43
CA GLY A 68 -9.63 -11.61 2.99
C GLY A 68 -9.10 -10.36 2.28
N LEU A 69 -9.32 -9.16 2.83
CA LEU A 69 -8.74 -7.93 2.30
C LEU A 69 -7.20 -7.96 2.38
N PHE A 70 -6.66 -8.43 3.50
CA PHE A 70 -5.23 -8.60 3.69
C PHE A 70 -4.63 -9.58 2.67
N LEU A 71 -5.24 -10.75 2.49
CA LEU A 71 -4.81 -11.77 1.52
C LEU A 71 -4.91 -11.27 0.08
N SER A 72 -5.96 -10.53 -0.27
CA SER A 72 -6.14 -9.98 -1.62
C SER A 72 -4.94 -9.12 -2.03
N SER A 73 -4.47 -8.27 -1.12
CA SER A 73 -3.28 -7.43 -1.34
C SER A 73 -2.00 -8.28 -1.49
N HIS A 74 -1.90 -9.39 -0.76
CA HIS A 74 -0.70 -10.23 -0.76
C HIS A 74 -0.60 -11.18 -1.97
N PHE A 75 -1.72 -11.70 -2.47
CA PHE A 75 -1.72 -12.60 -3.63
C PHE A 75 -1.32 -11.91 -4.94
N ILE A 76 -1.54 -10.60 -5.03
CA ILE A 76 -1.18 -9.79 -6.20
C ILE A 76 0.35 -9.55 -6.28
N ILE A 77 1.08 -9.61 -5.15
CA ILE A 77 2.49 -9.20 -5.10
C ILE A 77 3.39 -10.08 -5.98
N PRO A 78 3.39 -11.42 -5.86
CA PRO A 78 4.27 -12.26 -6.67
C PRO A 78 4.08 -12.13 -8.19
N PRO A 79 2.86 -12.19 -8.75
CA PRO A 79 2.66 -12.09 -10.19
C PRO A 79 2.99 -10.69 -10.72
N LEU A 80 2.63 -9.61 -10.02
CA LEU A 80 2.96 -8.25 -10.46
C LEU A 80 4.44 -7.95 -10.37
N THR A 81 5.12 -8.40 -9.32
CA THR A 81 6.57 -8.27 -9.18
C THR A 81 7.28 -8.96 -10.35
N ARG A 82 6.82 -10.17 -10.72
CA ARG A 82 7.40 -10.92 -11.83
C ARG A 82 7.12 -10.23 -13.17
N ALA A 83 5.89 -9.81 -13.42
CA ALA A 83 5.53 -9.09 -14.65
C ALA A 83 6.34 -7.80 -14.80
N THR A 84 6.52 -7.05 -13.70
CA THR A 84 7.35 -5.85 -13.67
C THR A 84 8.80 -6.15 -14.04
N ARG A 85 9.38 -7.26 -13.52
CA ARG A 85 10.76 -7.64 -13.86
C ARG A 85 10.94 -8.01 -15.32
N LEU A 86 9.99 -8.78 -15.89
CA LEU A 86 10.03 -9.16 -17.30
C LEU A 86 10.06 -7.92 -18.19
N GLU A 87 9.21 -6.93 -17.92
CA GLU A 87 9.18 -5.68 -18.71
C GLU A 87 10.45 -4.85 -18.54
N ILE A 88 11.02 -4.79 -17.32
CA ILE A 88 12.32 -4.12 -17.10
C ILE A 88 13.43 -4.83 -17.89
N ASP A 89 13.38 -6.16 -18.00
CA ASP A 89 14.32 -6.97 -18.76
C ASP A 89 14.06 -6.94 -20.28
N GLY A 90 13.05 -6.18 -20.74
CA GLY A 90 12.67 -6.08 -22.16
C GLY A 90 11.91 -7.31 -22.68
N GLU A 91 11.51 -8.24 -21.81
CA GLU A 91 10.66 -9.37 -22.15
C GLU A 91 9.18 -8.98 -22.02
N THR A 92 8.37 -9.31 -23.03
CA THR A 92 6.91 -9.11 -22.95
C THR A 92 6.28 -10.10 -21.97
N PHE A 93 5.59 -9.63 -20.93
CA PHE A 93 4.79 -10.53 -20.10
C PHE A 93 3.49 -10.91 -20.82
N THR A 94 3.17 -12.20 -20.82
CA THR A 94 1.89 -12.72 -21.32
C THR A 94 1.18 -13.46 -20.18
N VAL A 95 -0.09 -13.14 -19.97
CA VAL A 95 -0.93 -13.80 -18.95
C VAL A 95 -0.97 -15.30 -19.26
N GLY A 96 -0.38 -16.12 -18.37
CA GLY A 96 -0.30 -17.58 -18.52
C GLY A 96 1.09 -18.16 -18.82
N ARG A 97 2.08 -17.35 -19.21
CA ARG A 97 3.45 -17.83 -19.48
C ARG A 97 4.37 -17.54 -18.28
N ARG A 98 5.00 -18.59 -17.73
CA ARG A 98 5.99 -18.54 -16.63
C ARG A 98 5.46 -17.95 -15.30
N TRP A 99 4.60 -18.72 -14.62
CA TRP A 99 4.10 -18.40 -13.28
C TRP A 99 5.17 -18.40 -12.18
N PRO A 100 5.07 -17.54 -11.15
CA PRO A 100 5.99 -17.54 -10.02
C PRO A 100 5.96 -18.90 -9.31
N LYS A 101 7.12 -19.34 -8.82
CA LYS A 101 7.25 -20.64 -8.15
C LYS A 101 6.40 -20.62 -6.87
N ILE A 102 5.30 -21.39 -6.87
CA ILE A 102 4.29 -21.41 -5.80
C ILE A 102 4.93 -21.51 -4.42
N GLY A 103 5.92 -22.40 -4.23
CA GLY A 103 6.62 -22.56 -2.95
C GLY A 103 7.35 -21.30 -2.48
N ARG A 104 8.09 -20.62 -3.36
CA ARG A 104 8.78 -19.36 -2.99
C ARG A 104 7.77 -18.23 -2.78
N SER A 105 6.72 -18.15 -3.60
CA SER A 105 5.67 -17.15 -3.45
C SER A 105 4.90 -17.28 -2.13
N LEU A 106 4.62 -18.50 -1.68
CA LEU A 106 4.00 -18.76 -0.38
C LEU A 106 4.90 -18.30 0.77
N ILE A 107 6.20 -18.60 0.70
CA ILE A 107 7.18 -18.14 1.69
C ILE A 107 7.25 -16.61 1.68
N ALA A 108 7.26 -15.99 0.50
CA ALA A 108 7.27 -14.54 0.34
C ALA A 108 6.01 -13.89 0.93
N LEU A 109 4.84 -14.55 0.79
CA LEU A 109 3.58 -14.11 1.35
C LEU A 109 3.59 -14.15 2.88
N VAL A 110 4.01 -15.29 3.47
CA VAL A 110 4.10 -15.43 4.93
C VAL A 110 5.12 -14.46 5.51
N TYR A 111 6.30 -14.38 4.90
CA TYR A 111 7.35 -13.45 5.31
C TYR A 111 6.90 -11.99 5.17
N GLY A 112 6.23 -11.64 4.07
CA GLY A 112 5.66 -10.32 3.85
C GLY A 112 4.62 -9.93 4.87
N GLY A 113 3.73 -10.86 5.24
CA GLY A 113 2.74 -10.62 6.29
C GLY A 113 3.38 -10.38 7.66
N VAL A 114 4.36 -11.19 8.05
CA VAL A 114 5.13 -10.98 9.28
C VAL A 114 5.86 -9.64 9.26
N LEU A 115 6.46 -9.29 8.12
CA LEU A 115 7.18 -8.04 7.94
C LEU A 115 6.23 -6.83 7.98
N ALA A 116 5.02 -6.94 7.43
CA ALA A 116 3.97 -5.93 7.49
C ALA A 116 3.48 -5.72 8.92
N ILE A 117 3.31 -6.78 9.72
CA ILE A 117 2.98 -6.66 11.15
C ILE A 117 4.12 -5.98 11.90
N PHE A 118 5.37 -6.42 11.68
CA PHE A 118 6.53 -5.83 12.34
C PHE A 118 6.67 -4.34 12.05
N TRP A 119 6.65 -3.94 10.76
CA TRP A 119 6.70 -2.53 10.38
C TRP A 119 5.44 -1.80 10.81
N GLY A 120 4.28 -2.45 10.81
CA GLY A 120 3.03 -1.88 11.31
C GLY A 120 3.20 -1.42 12.76
N ILE A 121 3.69 -2.29 13.64
CA ILE A 121 3.95 -1.95 15.05
C ILE A 121 4.94 -0.78 15.16
N VAL A 122 6.06 -0.84 14.44
CA VAL A 122 7.11 0.19 14.49
C VAL A 122 6.57 1.55 14.02
N ILE A 123 5.91 1.56 12.85
CA ILE A 123 5.38 2.77 12.24
C ILE A 123 4.20 3.31 13.03
N SER A 124 3.27 2.47 13.51
CA SER A 124 2.17 2.91 14.36
C SER A 124 2.66 3.53 15.66
N PHE A 125 3.74 3.02 16.27
CA PHE A 125 4.36 3.62 17.45
C PHE A 125 4.92 5.02 17.14
N ILE A 126 5.68 5.15 16.05
CA ILE A 126 6.23 6.44 15.59
C ILE A 126 5.10 7.42 15.24
N SER A 127 4.09 6.99 14.49
CA SER A 127 2.92 7.80 14.15
C SER A 127 2.16 8.26 15.39
N SER A 128 1.96 7.37 16.36
CA SER A 128 1.24 7.73 17.59
C SER A 128 1.98 8.85 18.32
N ILE A 129 3.31 8.80 18.39
CA ILE A 129 4.10 9.89 18.98
C ILE A 129 3.96 11.17 18.15
N LEU A 130 4.17 11.12 16.84
CA LEU A 130 4.15 12.29 15.96
C LEU A 130 2.78 13.00 15.92
N PHE A 131 1.69 12.21 15.93
CA PHE A 131 0.32 12.72 15.82
C PHE A 131 -0.37 12.90 17.17
N SER A 132 0.21 12.42 18.29
CA SER A 132 -0.33 12.63 19.65
C SER A 132 -0.49 14.12 20.01
N CYS A 133 0.40 14.97 19.50
CA CYS A 133 0.34 16.41 19.70
C CYS A 133 -0.99 17.00 19.20
N VAL A 134 -1.58 16.47 18.13
CA VAL A 134 -2.86 16.94 17.60
C VAL A 134 -4.00 16.66 18.59
N GLY A 135 -3.98 15.50 19.26
CA GLY A 135 -4.92 15.18 20.32
C GLY A 135 -4.79 16.10 21.53
N VAL A 136 -3.56 16.45 21.92
CA VAL A 136 -3.29 17.42 22.99
C VAL A 136 -3.79 18.82 22.61
N PHE A 137 -3.52 19.29 21.39
CA PHE A 137 -4.04 20.57 20.89
C PHE A 137 -5.57 20.59 20.84
N PHE A 138 -6.21 19.47 20.47
CA PHE A 138 -7.66 19.35 20.50
C PHE A 138 -8.23 19.45 21.91
N ILE A 139 -7.65 18.72 22.87
CA ILE A 139 -8.08 18.75 24.29
C ILE A 139 -7.91 20.16 24.86
N VAL A 140 -6.77 20.79 24.63
CA VAL A 140 -6.51 22.18 25.09
C VAL A 140 -7.48 23.16 24.42
N GLY A 141 -7.72 23.04 23.12
CA GLY A 141 -8.70 23.85 22.40
C GLY A 141 -10.12 23.67 22.92
N PHE A 142 -10.52 22.43 23.23
CA PHE A 142 -11.82 22.12 23.83
C PHE A 142 -11.97 22.74 25.22
N LEU A 143 -10.97 22.59 26.09
CA LEU A 143 -10.96 23.18 27.43
C LEU A 143 -10.94 24.72 27.42
N LEU A 144 -10.30 25.34 26.42
CA LEU A 144 -10.31 26.80 26.24
C LEU A 144 -11.65 27.28 25.65
N SER A 145 -12.31 26.46 24.84
CA SER A 145 -13.58 26.83 24.19
C SER A 145 -14.78 26.90 25.13
N SER A 146 -14.76 26.15 26.25
CA SER A 146 -15.79 26.26 27.29
C SER A 146 -15.84 27.64 27.96
N ALA A 147 -14.87 28.52 27.69
CA ALA A 147 -14.83 29.90 28.17
C ALA A 147 -15.38 30.94 27.15
N VAL A 148 -15.50 30.62 25.86
CA VAL A 148 -15.91 31.57 24.81
C VAL A 148 -16.75 30.88 23.72
N THR A 149 -18.08 30.95 23.87
CA THR A 149 -19.07 30.24 23.02
C THR A 149 -19.08 30.68 21.55
N GLU A 150 -18.85 31.96 21.25
CA GLU A 150 -18.88 32.46 19.86
C GLU A 150 -17.60 32.15 19.07
N ALA A 151 -16.44 32.15 19.74
CA ALA A 151 -15.18 31.74 19.13
C ALA A 151 -15.23 30.25 18.74
N PHE A 152 -15.87 29.41 19.55
CA PHE A 152 -16.00 27.98 19.28
C PHE A 152 -16.67 27.69 17.92
N LEU A 153 -17.71 28.42 17.54
CA LEU A 153 -18.41 28.21 16.26
C LEU A 153 -17.53 28.50 15.03
N ILE A 154 -16.59 29.45 15.14
CA ILE A 154 -15.65 29.80 14.05
C ILE A 154 -14.45 28.86 14.04
N PHE A 155 -13.95 28.44 15.21
CA PHE A 155 -12.80 27.55 15.33
C PHE A 155 -13.15 26.08 15.08
N PHE A 156 -14.38 25.65 15.36
CA PHE A 156 -14.79 24.25 15.23
C PHE A 156 -14.60 23.66 13.82
N PRO A 157 -14.98 24.35 12.72
CA PRO A 157 -14.68 23.87 11.36
C PRO A 157 -13.17 23.76 11.09
N ILE A 158 -12.37 24.71 11.57
CA ILE A 158 -10.90 24.70 11.41
C ILE A 158 -10.30 23.51 12.15
N VAL A 159 -10.77 23.24 13.36
CA VAL A 159 -10.35 22.10 14.18
C VAL A 159 -10.74 20.78 13.52
N ILE A 160 -11.95 20.67 12.96
CA ILE A 160 -12.38 19.49 12.19
C ILE A 160 -11.45 19.28 10.99
N VAL A 161 -11.17 20.32 10.21
CA VAL A 161 -10.27 20.23 9.05
C VAL A 161 -8.87 19.79 9.49
N LEU A 162 -8.34 20.35 10.57
CA LEU A 162 -7.02 19.99 11.10
C LEU A 162 -6.98 18.54 11.59
N LEU A 163 -8.02 18.08 12.29
CA LEU A 163 -8.17 16.68 12.69
C LEU A 163 -8.24 15.74 11.48
N LEU A 164 -8.99 16.10 10.44
CA LEU A 164 -9.08 15.31 9.21
C LEU A 164 -7.73 15.24 8.50
N VAL A 165 -7.00 16.35 8.40
CA VAL A 165 -5.65 16.40 7.81
C VAL A 165 -4.67 15.55 8.63
N ALA A 166 -4.70 15.67 9.95
CA ALA A 166 -3.86 14.88 10.85
C ALA A 166 -4.17 13.38 10.77
N TYR A 167 -5.45 13.02 10.76
CA TYR A 167 -5.91 11.64 10.61
C TYR A 167 -5.52 11.07 9.24
N GLY A 168 -5.67 11.85 8.16
CA GLY A 168 -5.18 11.49 6.83
C GLY A 168 -3.67 11.26 6.81
N GLY A 169 -2.90 12.18 7.40
CA GLY A 169 -1.45 12.04 7.58
C GLY A 169 -1.06 10.81 8.39
N TYR A 170 -1.80 10.50 9.46
CA TYR A 170 -1.63 9.30 10.27
C TYR A 170 -1.85 8.02 9.45
N LEU A 171 -2.95 7.94 8.68
CA LEU A 171 -3.25 6.80 7.81
C LEU A 171 -2.19 6.62 6.71
N MET A 172 -1.75 7.73 6.09
CA MET A 172 -0.68 7.71 5.09
C MET A 172 0.64 7.21 5.69
N PHE A 173 1.00 7.69 6.89
CA PHE A 173 2.23 7.25 7.55
C PHE A 173 2.16 5.77 7.91
N ASN A 174 1.03 5.28 8.44
CA ASN A 174 0.83 3.85 8.72
C ASN A 174 0.92 2.98 7.46
N SER A 175 0.47 3.50 6.30
CA SER A 175 0.56 2.78 5.02
C SER A 175 2.00 2.53 4.55
N THR A 176 2.97 3.31 5.05
CA THR A 176 4.42 3.10 4.85
C THR A 176 4.86 1.70 5.27
N ALA A 177 4.23 1.12 6.29
CA ALA A 177 4.55 -0.22 6.77
C ALA A 177 4.33 -1.29 5.70
N ILE A 178 3.23 -1.18 4.94
CA ILE A 178 2.92 -2.10 3.84
C ILE A 178 3.96 -1.93 2.73
N VAL A 179 4.30 -0.69 2.37
CA VAL A 179 5.31 -0.44 1.32
C VAL A 179 6.69 -0.98 1.71
N ALA A 180 7.09 -0.79 2.98
CA ALA A 180 8.33 -1.36 3.51
C ALA A 180 8.32 -2.89 3.46
N ALA A 181 7.20 -3.52 3.82
CA ALA A 181 7.05 -4.97 3.74
C ALA A 181 7.13 -5.48 2.30
N LEU A 182 6.43 -4.82 1.37
CA LEU A 182 6.48 -5.14 -0.06
C LEU A 182 7.90 -5.07 -0.61
N TYR A 183 8.64 -4.02 -0.26
CA TYR A 183 10.05 -3.88 -0.65
C TYR A 183 10.93 -4.96 -0.04
N GLY A 184 10.77 -5.28 1.25
CA GLY A 184 11.56 -6.33 1.91
C GLY A 184 11.29 -7.73 1.35
N VAL A 185 10.11 -7.99 0.79
CA VAL A 185 9.78 -9.29 0.18
C VAL A 185 10.46 -9.49 -1.18
N GLN A 186 10.86 -8.41 -1.87
CA GLN A 186 11.40 -8.45 -3.23
C GLN A 186 12.53 -9.48 -3.45
N PRO A 187 13.54 -9.61 -2.58
CA PRO A 187 14.60 -10.59 -2.75
C PRO A 187 14.11 -12.05 -2.71
N LEU A 188 13.04 -12.35 -1.96
CA LEU A 188 12.51 -13.72 -1.86
C LEU A 188 11.82 -14.14 -3.16
N LEU A 189 11.27 -13.15 -3.88
CA LEU A 189 10.67 -13.29 -5.20
C LEU A 189 11.72 -13.34 -6.32
N ASP A 190 13.01 -13.12 -6.02
CA ASP A 190 14.10 -13.29 -6.98
C ASP A 190 14.55 -14.75 -7.09
N ASP A 191 14.23 -15.35 -8.23
CA ASP A 191 14.56 -16.72 -8.56
C ASP A 191 16.07 -16.96 -8.77
N THR A 192 16.85 -15.91 -9.03
CA THR A 192 18.30 -16.01 -9.27
C THR A 192 19.11 -16.16 -7.99
N ILE A 193 18.54 -15.79 -6.84
CA ILE A 193 19.21 -15.78 -5.54
C ILE A 193 18.73 -16.97 -4.71
N PRO A 194 19.61 -17.74 -4.02
CA PRO A 194 19.18 -18.80 -3.12
C PRO A 194 18.46 -18.22 -1.88
N LEU A 195 17.43 -18.92 -1.39
CA LEU A 195 16.50 -18.42 -0.37
C LEU A 195 17.18 -17.88 0.89
N ARG A 196 18.22 -18.57 1.39
CA ARG A 196 18.99 -18.13 2.57
C ARG A 196 19.64 -16.76 2.35
N LYS A 197 20.21 -16.53 1.16
CA LYS A 197 20.81 -15.23 0.80
C LYS A 197 19.74 -14.17 0.57
N ALA A 198 18.58 -14.55 0.03
CA ALA A 198 17.45 -13.64 -0.17
C ALA A 198 16.94 -13.04 1.15
N LEU A 199 16.81 -13.86 2.22
CA LEU A 199 16.41 -13.38 3.55
C LEU A 199 17.41 -12.39 4.15
N GLN A 200 18.72 -12.70 4.03
CA GLN A 200 19.77 -11.77 4.48
C GLN A 200 19.78 -10.48 3.66
N LEU A 201 19.56 -10.60 2.35
CA LEU A 201 19.52 -9.47 1.43
C LEU A 201 18.32 -8.56 1.73
N SER A 202 17.14 -9.12 2.02
CA SER A 202 15.93 -8.38 2.43
C SER A 202 16.23 -7.40 3.58
N TRP A 203 16.67 -7.94 4.72
CA TRP A 203 16.99 -7.14 5.89
C TRP A 203 18.10 -6.14 5.61
N SER A 204 19.13 -6.57 4.89
CA SER A 204 20.23 -5.68 4.55
C SER A 204 19.81 -4.53 3.63
N LEU A 205 18.87 -4.74 2.70
CA LEU A 205 18.38 -3.71 1.79
C LEU A 205 17.40 -2.76 2.47
N LEU A 206 16.57 -3.25 3.41
CA LEU A 206 15.68 -2.40 4.22
C LEU A 206 16.44 -1.34 5.01
N PHE A 207 17.54 -1.74 5.64
CA PHE A 207 18.38 -0.83 6.44
C PHE A 207 19.47 -0.11 5.64
N HIS A 208 19.76 -0.54 4.40
CA HIS A 208 20.69 0.18 3.53
C HIS A 208 20.10 1.53 3.15
N ARG A 209 20.80 2.63 3.44
CA ARG A 209 20.29 4.01 3.25
C ARG A 209 18.90 4.19 3.86
N PHE A 210 18.72 3.77 5.11
CA PHE A 210 17.43 3.77 5.82
C PHE A 210 16.61 5.05 5.60
N SER A 211 17.20 6.24 5.76
CA SER A 211 16.49 7.51 5.57
C SER A 211 15.95 7.71 4.14
N TYR A 212 16.69 7.27 3.12
CA TYR A 212 16.24 7.33 1.73
C TYR A 212 15.11 6.33 1.47
N ASN A 213 15.24 5.10 1.96
CA ASN A 213 14.18 4.10 1.85
C ASN A 213 12.89 4.54 2.52
N THR A 214 12.97 5.07 3.74
CA THR A 214 11.80 5.61 4.45
C THR A 214 11.16 6.74 3.67
N LEU A 215 11.94 7.62 3.03
CA LEU A 215 11.41 8.68 2.18
C LEU A 215 10.67 8.10 0.96
N VAL A 216 11.26 7.12 0.26
CA VAL A 216 10.60 6.42 -0.86
C VAL A 216 9.29 5.78 -0.39
N PHE A 217 9.30 5.10 0.76
CA PHE A 217 8.11 4.42 1.29
C PHE A 217 7.01 5.42 1.65
N CYS A 218 7.35 6.53 2.30
CA CYS A 218 6.40 7.59 2.62
C CYS A 218 5.82 8.22 1.36
N CYS A 219 6.63 8.51 0.34
CA CYS A 219 6.13 9.10 -0.91
C CYS A 219 5.27 8.12 -1.71
N ALA A 220 5.67 6.86 -1.83
CA ALA A 220 4.86 5.82 -2.47
C ALA A 220 3.53 5.60 -1.72
N ALA A 221 3.56 5.53 -0.39
CA ALA A 221 2.37 5.42 0.45
C ALA A 221 1.48 6.66 0.33
N ALA A 222 2.06 7.86 0.19
CA ALA A 222 1.31 9.09 0.01
C ALA A 222 0.57 9.13 -1.33
N VAL A 223 1.26 8.81 -2.42
CA VAL A 223 0.65 8.76 -3.76
C VAL A 223 -0.42 7.67 -3.81
N PHE A 224 -0.11 6.47 -3.34
CA PHE A 224 -1.07 5.38 -3.27
C PHE A 224 -2.28 5.73 -2.40
N GLY A 225 -2.05 6.31 -1.22
CA GLY A 225 -3.11 6.74 -0.31
C GLY A 225 -4.03 7.79 -0.93
N MET A 226 -3.47 8.78 -1.66
CA MET A 226 -4.28 9.76 -2.40
C MET A 226 -5.10 9.09 -3.50
N VAL A 227 -4.50 8.21 -4.32
CA VAL A 227 -5.22 7.50 -5.38
C VAL A 227 -6.32 6.62 -4.78
N ALA A 228 -6.02 5.86 -3.74
CA ALA A 228 -6.97 5.00 -3.04
C ALA A 228 -8.12 5.83 -2.43
N MET A 229 -7.83 6.98 -1.82
CA MET A 229 -8.86 7.89 -1.29
C MET A 229 -9.76 8.45 -2.39
N ILE A 230 -9.19 8.93 -3.49
CA ILE A 230 -9.96 9.43 -4.64
C ILE A 230 -10.88 8.33 -5.14
N VAL A 231 -10.35 7.13 -5.34
CA VAL A 231 -11.09 5.95 -5.80
C VAL A 231 -12.21 5.59 -4.82
N THR A 232 -11.92 5.49 -3.52
CA THR A 232 -12.92 5.14 -2.50
C THR A 232 -14.03 6.18 -2.42
N LEU A 233 -13.70 7.47 -2.49
CA LEU A 233 -14.69 8.55 -2.46
C LEU A 233 -15.52 8.61 -3.75
N THR A 234 -14.87 8.59 -4.92
CA THR A 234 -15.57 8.75 -6.21
C THR A 234 -16.28 7.48 -6.65
N ILE A 235 -15.58 6.36 -6.64
CA ILE A 235 -16.09 5.08 -7.14
C ILE A 235 -16.81 4.34 -6.02
N GLY A 236 -16.23 4.29 -4.81
CA GLY A 236 -16.81 3.52 -3.69
C GLY A 236 -18.01 4.19 -3.01
N LEU A 237 -18.04 5.51 -2.90
CA LEU A 237 -19.06 6.24 -2.16
C LEU A 237 -20.03 7.01 -3.09
N LEU A 238 -19.52 7.86 -3.98
CA LEU A 238 -20.36 8.74 -4.79
C LEU A 238 -21.12 7.99 -5.90
N LEU A 239 -20.51 6.98 -6.52
CA LEU A 239 -21.15 6.22 -7.59
C LEU A 239 -22.34 5.36 -7.11
N PRO A 240 -22.29 4.68 -5.95
CA PRO A 240 -23.44 3.96 -5.41
C PRO A 240 -24.46 4.87 -4.70
N ALA A 241 -24.09 6.10 -4.31
CA ALA A 241 -24.94 6.99 -3.52
C ALA A 241 -26.36 7.22 -4.09
N PRO A 242 -26.57 7.42 -5.41
CA PRO A 242 -27.91 7.57 -5.97
C PRO A 242 -28.82 6.38 -5.68
N PHE A 243 -28.28 5.16 -5.73
CA PHE A 243 -29.00 3.94 -5.42
C PHE A 243 -29.28 3.81 -3.92
N GLY A 244 -28.34 4.24 -3.08
CA GLY A 244 -28.55 4.27 -1.62
C GLY A 244 -29.66 5.24 -1.21
N ILE A 245 -29.76 6.39 -1.90
CA ILE A 245 -30.81 7.39 -1.67
C ILE A 245 -32.18 6.89 -2.16
N GLN A 246 -32.22 6.22 -3.31
CA GLN A 246 -33.49 5.79 -3.93
C GLN A 246 -34.02 4.46 -3.39
N LEU A 247 -33.13 3.49 -3.13
CA LEU A 247 -33.50 2.10 -2.78
C LEU A 247 -33.21 1.78 -1.31
N GLY A 248 -32.51 2.66 -0.59
CA GLY A 248 -32.01 2.41 0.76
C GLY A 248 -30.63 1.74 0.78
N VAL A 249 -29.85 2.03 1.82
CA VAL A 249 -28.47 1.52 2.02
C VAL A 249 -28.44 0.00 2.24
N GLU A 250 -29.55 -0.57 2.69
CA GLU A 250 -29.69 -2.01 2.91
C GLU A 250 -29.97 -2.79 1.61
N HIS A 251 -30.31 -2.11 0.52
CA HIS A 251 -30.68 -2.77 -0.72
C HIS A 251 -29.50 -3.55 -1.34
N PRO A 252 -29.69 -4.81 -1.78
CA PRO A 252 -28.63 -5.64 -2.35
C PRO A 252 -27.89 -4.98 -3.53
N LEU A 253 -28.60 -4.22 -4.37
CA LEU A 253 -27.99 -3.47 -5.48
C LEU A 253 -26.99 -2.42 -5.00
N PHE A 254 -27.29 -1.68 -3.91
CA PHE A 254 -26.36 -0.69 -3.36
C PHE A 254 -25.09 -1.37 -2.85
N ARG A 255 -25.25 -2.46 -2.08
CA ARG A 255 -24.12 -3.24 -1.55
C ARG A 255 -23.30 -3.87 -2.68
N GLY A 256 -23.95 -4.44 -3.68
CA GLY A 256 -23.32 -5.03 -4.85
C GLY A 256 -22.52 -4.03 -5.67
N LEU A 257 -23.09 -2.86 -5.96
CA LEU A 257 -22.41 -1.81 -6.70
C LEU A 257 -21.23 -1.22 -5.91
N SER A 258 -21.40 -1.00 -4.60
CA SER A 258 -20.32 -0.53 -3.73
C SER A 258 -19.16 -1.55 -3.64
N ALA A 259 -19.48 -2.83 -3.54
CA ALA A 259 -18.51 -3.92 -3.60
C ALA A 259 -17.72 -3.93 -4.91
N VAL A 260 -18.41 -3.92 -6.07
CA VAL A 260 -17.77 -3.91 -7.39
C VAL A 260 -16.92 -2.66 -7.59
N ALA A 261 -17.43 -1.50 -7.16
CA ALA A 261 -16.71 -0.23 -7.16
C ALA A 261 -15.39 -0.31 -6.38
N TRP A 262 -15.42 -0.87 -5.17
CA TRP A 262 -14.23 -1.11 -4.36
C TRP A 262 -13.23 -2.05 -5.06
N VAL A 263 -13.70 -3.14 -5.68
CA VAL A 263 -12.82 -4.08 -6.42
C VAL A 263 -12.12 -3.40 -7.58
N ILE A 264 -12.87 -2.71 -8.43
CA ILE A 264 -12.32 -2.02 -9.59
C ILE A 264 -11.32 -0.97 -9.14
N GLY A 265 -11.70 -0.21 -8.11
CA GLY A 265 -10.88 0.81 -7.51
C GLY A 265 -9.54 0.29 -6.97
N LEU A 266 -9.60 -0.71 -6.10
CA LEU A 266 -8.41 -1.34 -5.52
C LEU A 266 -7.55 -2.01 -6.60
N ASN A 267 -8.14 -2.72 -7.57
CA ASN A 267 -7.38 -3.33 -8.67
C ASN A 267 -6.68 -2.30 -9.56
N THR A 268 -7.16 -1.06 -9.60
CA THR A 268 -6.52 0.03 -10.35
C THR A 268 -5.35 0.64 -9.56
N ALA A 269 -5.49 0.82 -8.25
CA ALA A 269 -4.46 1.45 -7.43
C ALA A 269 -3.35 0.49 -6.97
N LEU A 270 -3.73 -0.74 -6.59
CA LEU A 270 -2.84 -1.73 -5.98
C LEU A 270 -1.60 -2.08 -6.81
N PRO A 271 -1.64 -2.15 -8.16
CA PRO A 271 -0.48 -2.52 -8.94
C PRO A 271 0.72 -1.59 -8.81
N LEU A 272 0.50 -0.32 -8.46
CA LEU A 272 1.57 0.66 -8.33
C LEU A 272 2.57 0.27 -7.22
N LEU A 273 2.10 -0.31 -6.11
CA LEU A 273 2.98 -0.63 -4.98
C LEU A 273 3.97 -1.77 -5.31
N PRO A 274 3.56 -2.92 -5.90
CA PRO A 274 4.49 -3.93 -6.38
C PRO A 274 5.43 -3.41 -7.48
N ILE A 275 4.96 -2.53 -8.37
CA ILE A 275 5.79 -1.94 -9.43
C ILE A 275 6.91 -1.09 -8.81
N TRP A 276 6.57 -0.11 -7.97
CA TRP A 276 7.57 0.77 -7.33
C TRP A 276 8.53 -0.01 -6.44
N SER A 277 8.04 -0.98 -5.66
CA SER A 277 8.92 -1.80 -4.81
C SER A 277 9.90 -2.64 -5.63
N THR A 278 9.48 -3.14 -6.80
CA THR A 278 10.35 -3.87 -7.73
C THR A 278 11.41 -2.98 -8.37
N LEU A 279 11.02 -1.79 -8.84
CA LEU A 279 11.94 -0.80 -9.41
C LEU A 279 12.98 -0.36 -8.37
N HIS A 280 12.52 -0.02 -7.17
CA HIS A 280 13.38 0.40 -6.05
C HIS A 280 14.36 -0.70 -5.67
N TYR A 281 13.88 -1.95 -5.59
CA TYR A 281 14.73 -3.12 -5.34
C TYR A 281 15.83 -3.27 -6.37
N ARG A 282 15.50 -3.13 -7.67
CA ARG A 282 16.49 -3.26 -8.75
C ARG A 282 17.51 -2.13 -8.73
N GLN A 283 17.07 -0.89 -8.52
CA GLN A 283 17.97 0.25 -8.40
C GLN A 283 18.98 0.04 -7.26
N MET A 284 18.51 -0.36 -6.08
CA MET A 284 19.36 -0.61 -4.91
C MET A 284 20.29 -1.81 -5.10
N LEU A 285 19.82 -2.86 -5.77
CA LEU A 285 20.66 -4.01 -6.09
C LEU A 285 21.78 -3.60 -7.05
N ALA A 286 21.46 -2.83 -8.10
CA ALA A 286 22.41 -2.33 -9.08
C ALA A 286 23.48 -1.45 -8.42
N GLU A 287 23.08 -0.46 -7.62
CA GLU A 287 24.00 0.39 -6.85
C GLU A 287 24.94 -0.44 -5.98
N ARG A 288 24.39 -1.41 -5.23
CA ARG A 288 25.19 -2.27 -4.34
C ARG A 288 26.15 -3.18 -5.10
N THR A 289 25.73 -3.73 -6.23
CA THR A 289 26.61 -4.53 -7.08
C THR A 289 27.71 -3.67 -7.69
N GLY A 290 27.40 -2.47 -8.19
CA GLY A 290 28.36 -1.52 -8.75
C GLY A 290 29.42 -1.11 -7.74
N VAL A 291 29.02 -0.79 -6.50
CA VAL A 291 29.96 -0.50 -5.40
C VAL A 291 30.87 -1.69 -5.09
N ARG A 292 30.33 -2.92 -5.06
CA ARG A 292 31.12 -4.14 -4.86
C ARG A 292 32.09 -4.44 -6.00
N PHE A 293 31.78 -4.03 -7.22
CA PHE A 293 32.72 -4.13 -8.34
C PHE A 293 33.83 -3.08 -8.25
N ALA A 294 33.49 -1.82 -7.93
CA ALA A 294 34.47 -0.76 -7.75
C ALA A 294 35.49 -1.07 -6.64
N VAL A 295 35.04 -1.58 -5.49
CA VAL A 295 35.94 -1.97 -4.38
C VAL A 295 36.88 -3.12 -4.79
N ARG A 296 36.39 -4.09 -5.58
CA ARG A 296 37.24 -5.20 -6.06
C ARG A 296 38.31 -4.73 -7.05
N LEU A 297 38.00 -3.75 -7.90
CA LEU A 297 38.97 -3.15 -8.83
C LEU A 297 40.04 -2.31 -8.12
N GLN A 298 39.76 -1.77 -6.93
CA GLN A 298 40.74 -1.03 -6.13
C GLN A 298 41.68 -1.94 -5.32
N GLN A 299 41.34 -3.22 -5.18
CA GLN A 299 42.10 -4.22 -4.44
C GLN A 299 42.90 -5.17 -5.35
N SER A 300 42.77 -5.02 -6.66
CA SER A 300 43.53 -5.72 -7.71
C SER A 300 44.60 -4.81 -8.29
#